data_AF-A0A318DVJ5-F1
#
_entry.id   AF-A0A318DVJ5-F1
#
_cell.length_a   1.000
_cell.length_b   1.000
_cell.length_c   1.000
_cell.angle_alpha   90.00
_cell.angle_beta   90.00
_cell.angle_gamma   90.00
#
_symmetry.space_group_name_H-M   'P 1'
#
loop_
_entity.id
_entity.type
_entity.pdbx_description
1 polymer ?
#
loop_
_entity_poly.entity_id
_entity_poly.type
_entity_poly.pdbx_seq_one_letter_code
_entity_poly.pdbx_strand_id
1 'polypeptide(L)'
;MKEIIIIEDTKLHQQKIKDAVLDLGYKVADIFAYGEKAVDYILKENNTPNLIIIDIVLAGKMDGYQAAKCIGSETDIPLIFLTAKNDKIKDFEAYVYLNKPFTKQELKNNIELAIYKNNIHQKLIKSNEEKEMILDTIDTQIWYLKDPETYGKVNQAHADFIGLDKSEIENKKLTEFLDKEEAETCNLGNVKVFREKKKIKTEEWLKNSSGEKKLISITKNPKLNKEDKVEYVVCSGQDITNKRNKEKIIKEKKEFLSKILEVQSSLVLLLNSEGKIIRFNKSCEKLTGYTEKEVKGKKVWDLFIKQNEKKEVENVFKKLQNKDYPNKHENYWLTKSGEEKLISWSNNVILDDENNIKYIVGTGIDITERKKREKKIEYLSFHDEMTGLYNRRYFENELDRLDSSRKYPITIVIGDLDGLKYINDNYGHKKGDGYIINAADILKSTARTEDIVSRIGGDEFAVVLPTTNQKEAEIFCQRIQKNIEEFNKNKDLIKPLSISLGFEVMEDSSQSLNKTFNKADQKMYINKGRK
;
A
#
# COMPACT_ATOMS: atom_id res chain seq x y z
N MET A 1 67.08 18.44 -25.83
CA MET A 1 67.25 19.52 -26.84
C MET A 1 66.31 19.18 -28.00
N LYS A 2 65.53 20.13 -28.54
CA LYS A 2 64.52 19.76 -29.56
C LYS A 2 65.19 19.36 -30.87
N GLU A 3 64.73 18.27 -31.46
CA GLU A 3 65.27 17.70 -32.70
C GLU A 3 64.46 18.17 -33.92
N ILE A 4 65.15 18.65 -34.94
CA ILE A 4 64.55 19.21 -36.15
C ILE A 4 65.04 18.42 -37.35
N ILE A 5 64.12 17.99 -38.20
CA ILE A 5 64.45 17.43 -39.52
C ILE A 5 64.34 18.54 -40.57
N ILE A 6 65.32 18.58 -41.48
CA ILE A 6 65.34 19.54 -42.58
C ILE A 6 65.16 18.78 -43.89
N ILE A 7 64.19 19.19 -44.70
CA ILE A 7 63.90 18.61 -46.02
C ILE A 7 64.03 19.72 -47.05
N GLU A 8 65.12 19.71 -47.82
CA GLU A 8 65.47 20.77 -48.78
C GLU A 8 66.40 20.15 -49.83
N ASP A 9 66.17 20.39 -51.12
CA ASP A 9 66.89 19.69 -52.20
C ASP A 9 68.31 20.22 -52.44
N THR A 10 68.55 21.49 -52.08
CA THR A 10 69.77 22.21 -52.41
C THR A 10 70.76 22.18 -51.25
N LYS A 11 71.95 21.58 -51.45
CA LYS A 11 73.02 21.48 -50.42
C LYS A 11 73.39 22.82 -49.76
N LEU A 12 73.39 23.90 -50.54
CA LEU A 12 73.67 25.24 -50.02
C LEU A 12 72.59 25.70 -49.02
N HIS A 13 71.31 25.45 -49.32
CA HIS A 13 70.21 25.80 -48.42
C HIS A 13 70.15 24.87 -47.21
N GLN A 14 70.36 23.56 -47.40
CA GLN A 14 70.49 22.60 -46.30
C GLN A 14 71.52 23.08 -45.27
N GLN A 15 72.72 23.48 -45.70
CA GLN A 15 73.77 23.96 -44.80
C GLN A 15 73.36 25.26 -44.11
N LYS A 16 72.78 26.23 -44.84
CA LYS A 16 72.29 27.49 -44.25
C LYS A 16 71.22 27.27 -43.17
N ILE A 17 70.25 26.40 -43.44
CA ILE A 17 69.18 26.07 -42.47
C ILE A 17 69.79 25.33 -41.28
N LYS A 18 70.68 24.36 -41.53
CA LYS A 18 71.37 23.59 -40.48
C LYS A 18 72.15 24.52 -39.54
N ASP A 19 72.96 25.43 -40.08
CA ASP A 19 73.75 26.36 -39.28
C ASP A 19 72.84 27.30 -38.48
N ALA A 20 71.77 27.82 -39.10
CA ALA A 20 70.79 28.64 -38.40
C ALA A 20 70.07 27.89 -37.27
N VAL A 21 69.71 26.62 -37.47
CA VAL A 21 69.06 25.76 -36.47
C VAL A 21 70.01 25.45 -35.30
N LEU A 22 71.27 25.11 -35.59
CA LEU A 22 72.30 24.83 -34.58
C LEU A 22 72.64 26.07 -33.75
N ASP A 23 72.80 27.23 -34.39
CA ASP A 23 73.09 28.50 -33.71
C ASP A 23 71.95 28.93 -32.76
N LEU A 24 70.72 28.55 -33.08
CA LEU A 24 69.55 28.79 -32.25
C LEU A 24 69.43 27.80 -31.07
N GLY A 25 70.34 26.84 -30.94
CA GLY A 25 70.40 25.86 -29.85
C GLY A 25 69.49 24.64 -30.03
N TYR A 26 69.03 24.38 -31.26
CA TYR A 26 68.29 23.17 -31.61
C TYR A 26 69.22 22.10 -32.18
N LYS A 27 68.83 20.83 -32.10
CA LYS A 27 69.57 19.72 -32.71
C LYS A 27 68.97 19.43 -34.09
N VAL A 28 69.81 19.22 -35.09
CA VAL A 28 69.36 18.68 -36.38
C VAL A 28 69.43 17.16 -36.30
N ALA A 29 68.28 16.49 -36.36
CA ALA A 29 68.18 15.04 -36.32
C ALA A 29 68.74 14.42 -37.60
N ASP A 30 68.19 14.85 -38.74
CA ASP A 30 68.64 14.42 -40.06
C ASP A 30 68.26 15.46 -41.13
N ILE A 31 68.90 15.33 -42.30
CA ILE A 31 68.67 16.21 -43.45
C ILE A 31 68.41 15.36 -44.69
N PHE A 32 67.31 15.64 -45.38
CA PHE A 32 66.89 14.91 -46.57
C PHE A 32 66.81 15.83 -47.79
N ALA A 33 67.36 15.38 -48.91
CA ALA A 33 67.26 16.06 -50.19
C ALA A 33 65.96 15.75 -50.96
N TYR A 34 65.25 14.69 -50.56
CA TYR A 34 64.08 14.17 -51.26
C TYR A 34 62.97 13.83 -50.26
N GLY A 35 61.73 14.23 -50.56
CA GLY A 35 60.59 14.06 -49.68
C GLY A 35 60.29 12.60 -49.35
N GLU A 36 60.44 11.68 -50.30
CA GLU A 36 60.15 10.25 -50.13
C GLU A 36 61.06 9.60 -49.09
N LYS A 37 62.34 9.99 -49.06
CA LYS A 37 63.29 9.50 -48.06
C LYS A 37 62.97 10.01 -46.67
N ALA A 38 62.54 11.26 -46.57
CA ALA A 38 62.13 11.84 -45.30
C ALA A 38 60.85 11.18 -44.76
N VAL A 39 59.86 10.94 -45.63
CA VAL A 39 58.63 10.21 -45.28
C VAL A 39 58.94 8.79 -44.80
N ASP A 40 59.80 8.06 -45.52
CA ASP A 40 60.21 6.72 -45.12
C ASP A 40 60.92 6.71 -43.76
N TYR A 41 61.85 7.65 -43.53
CA TYR A 41 62.55 7.78 -42.25
C TYR A 41 61.62 8.13 -41.09
N ILE A 42 60.61 8.96 -41.31
CA ILE A 42 59.68 9.38 -40.25
C ILE A 42 58.65 8.28 -39.97
N LEU A 43 58.00 7.76 -41.01
CA LEU A 43 56.86 6.85 -40.86
C LEU A 43 57.26 5.37 -40.78
N LYS A 44 58.18 4.90 -41.62
CA LYS A 44 58.57 3.48 -41.65
C LYS A 44 59.60 3.14 -40.58
N GLU A 45 60.56 4.04 -40.34
CA GLU A 45 61.57 3.86 -39.31
C GLU A 45 61.12 4.41 -37.93
N ASN A 46 59.92 4.99 -37.85
CA ASN A 46 59.25 5.44 -36.63
C ASN A 46 60.04 6.51 -35.85
N ASN A 47 60.72 7.42 -36.56
CA ASN A 47 61.45 8.53 -35.96
C ASN A 47 60.52 9.73 -35.68
N THR A 48 60.63 10.32 -34.48
CA THR A 48 59.71 11.34 -33.98
C THR A 48 60.40 12.67 -33.67
N PRO A 49 60.79 13.46 -34.69
CA PRO A 49 61.37 14.78 -34.47
C PRO A 49 60.36 15.73 -33.83
N ASN A 50 60.85 16.81 -33.22
CA ASN A 50 60.01 17.83 -32.60
C ASN A 50 59.48 18.87 -33.58
N LEU A 51 60.08 18.97 -34.77
CA LEU A 51 59.67 19.88 -35.84
C LEU A 51 60.27 19.41 -37.17
N ILE A 52 59.56 19.65 -38.26
CA ILE A 52 60.08 19.49 -39.62
C ILE A 52 60.11 20.85 -40.31
N ILE A 53 61.26 21.20 -40.89
CA ILE A 53 61.37 22.33 -41.81
C ILE A 53 61.45 21.73 -43.21
N ILE A 54 60.48 22.04 -44.06
CA ILE A 54 60.34 21.45 -45.38
C ILE A 54 60.23 22.50 -46.46
N ASP A 55 61.04 22.40 -47.49
CA ASP A 55 60.89 23.21 -48.69
C ASP A 55 59.69 22.74 -49.52
N ILE A 56 58.90 23.68 -50.02
CA ILE A 56 57.73 23.38 -50.85
C ILE A 56 58.16 22.75 -52.18
N VAL A 57 59.19 23.30 -52.81
CA VAL A 57 59.68 22.84 -54.12
C VAL A 57 60.85 21.90 -53.89
N LEU A 58 60.69 20.62 -54.20
CA LEU A 58 61.74 19.60 -54.06
C LEU A 58 62.00 18.95 -55.42
N ALA A 59 63.26 18.64 -55.74
CA ALA A 59 63.68 17.96 -56.97
C ALA A 59 63.29 16.45 -57.07
N GLY A 60 62.46 15.93 -56.16
CA GLY A 60 62.02 14.53 -56.10
C GLY A 60 60.77 14.21 -56.92
N LYS A 61 60.25 12.96 -56.82
CA LYS A 61 58.93 12.60 -57.36
C LYS A 61 57.80 13.17 -56.49
N MET A 62 58.11 13.45 -55.23
CA MET A 62 57.24 14.03 -54.23
C MET A 62 57.68 15.47 -53.90
N ASP A 63 56.76 16.43 -54.05
CA ASP A 63 56.99 17.82 -53.62
C ASP A 63 56.84 17.97 -52.09
N GLY A 64 57.19 19.13 -51.57
CA GLY A 64 57.13 19.39 -50.12
C GLY A 64 55.72 19.28 -49.55
N TYR A 65 54.69 19.66 -50.31
CA TYR A 65 53.30 19.55 -49.86
C TYR A 65 52.85 18.10 -49.75
N GLN A 66 53.20 17.27 -50.72
CA GLN A 66 52.87 15.85 -50.72
C GLN A 66 53.58 15.13 -49.57
N ALA A 67 54.86 15.43 -49.33
CA ALA A 67 55.60 14.88 -48.20
C ALA A 67 54.99 15.28 -46.85
N ALA A 68 54.68 16.56 -46.67
CA ALA A 68 54.03 17.06 -45.46
C ALA A 68 52.63 16.44 -45.26
N LYS A 69 51.86 16.22 -46.34
CA LYS A 69 50.55 15.57 -46.26
C LYS A 69 50.66 14.10 -45.81
N CYS A 70 51.63 13.35 -46.33
CA CYS A 70 51.89 11.98 -45.90
C CYS A 70 52.30 11.91 -44.43
N ILE A 71 53.21 12.80 -43.99
CA ILE A 71 53.67 12.83 -42.60
C ILE A 71 52.54 13.27 -41.66
N GLY A 72 51.79 14.32 -42.03
CA GLY A 72 50.72 14.88 -41.20
C GLY A 72 49.45 14.01 -41.14
N SER A 73 49.27 13.02 -42.02
CA SER A 73 48.15 12.07 -41.90
C SER A 73 48.38 10.98 -40.84
N GLU A 74 49.62 10.77 -40.43
CA GLU A 74 50.01 9.69 -39.50
C GLU A 74 50.73 10.20 -38.25
N THR A 75 51.09 11.49 -38.20
CA THR A 75 51.85 12.07 -37.08
C THR A 75 51.35 13.46 -36.72
N ASP A 76 51.57 13.85 -35.46
CA ASP A 76 51.27 15.18 -34.93
C ASP A 76 52.51 16.10 -34.91
N ILE A 77 53.47 15.85 -35.80
CA ILE A 77 54.72 16.61 -35.82
C ILE A 77 54.46 17.99 -36.44
N PRO A 78 54.85 19.11 -35.78
CA PRO A 78 54.68 20.43 -36.36
C PRO A 78 55.60 20.62 -37.59
N LEU A 79 55.09 21.31 -38.62
CA LEU A 79 55.82 21.59 -39.86
C LEU A 79 55.93 23.09 -40.14
N ILE A 80 57.09 23.49 -40.67
CA ILE A 80 57.33 24.80 -41.29
C ILE A 80 57.59 24.60 -42.77
N PHE A 81 56.78 25.22 -43.61
CA PHE A 81 57.03 25.29 -45.03
C PHE A 81 57.97 26.45 -45.37
N LEU A 82 59.05 26.16 -46.07
CA LEU A 82 59.88 27.17 -46.72
C LEU A 82 59.30 27.46 -48.11
N THR A 83 59.12 28.74 -48.43
CA THR A 83 58.48 29.16 -49.68
C THR A 83 59.20 30.35 -50.31
N ALA A 84 59.16 30.48 -51.64
CA ALA A 84 59.65 31.66 -52.34
C ALA A 84 58.56 32.74 -52.44
N LYS A 85 58.97 34.01 -52.57
CA LYS A 85 58.10 35.20 -52.56
C LYS A 85 56.94 35.20 -53.59
N ASN A 86 56.96 34.32 -54.60
CA ASN A 86 55.99 34.22 -55.68
C ASN A 86 55.20 32.90 -55.69
N ASP A 87 55.38 32.03 -54.71
CA ASP A 87 54.66 30.75 -54.68
C ASP A 87 53.20 30.96 -54.28
N LYS A 88 52.28 30.30 -54.99
CA LYS A 88 50.89 30.22 -54.55
C LYS A 88 50.78 29.27 -53.36
N ILE A 89 50.63 29.83 -52.18
CA ILE A 89 50.34 29.06 -50.96
C ILE A 89 48.97 28.39 -51.14
N LYS A 90 48.92 27.05 -51.10
CA LYS A 90 47.66 26.31 -50.98
C LYS A 90 47.22 26.37 -49.52
N ASP A 91 45.95 26.68 -49.27
CA ASP A 91 45.37 26.79 -47.92
C ASP A 91 45.61 25.50 -47.12
N PHE A 92 46.63 25.52 -46.27
CA PHE A 92 46.72 24.64 -45.12
C PHE A 92 46.68 25.51 -43.87
N GLU A 93 45.46 25.76 -43.37
CA GLU A 93 45.20 26.60 -42.20
C GLU A 93 45.96 26.16 -40.93
N ALA A 94 46.47 24.93 -40.88
CA ALA A 94 47.16 24.35 -39.73
C ALA A 94 48.69 24.61 -39.68
N TYR A 95 49.37 24.88 -40.80
CA TYR A 95 50.85 24.96 -40.83
C TYR A 95 51.40 26.38 -40.70
N VAL A 96 52.72 26.48 -40.52
CA VAL A 96 53.47 27.75 -40.47
C VAL A 96 54.31 27.88 -41.74
N TYR A 97 54.36 29.08 -42.32
CA TYR A 97 55.07 29.35 -43.57
C TYR A 97 56.19 30.37 -43.34
N LEU A 98 57.35 30.15 -43.96
CA LEU A 98 58.52 31.01 -43.87
C LEU A 98 59.07 31.32 -45.26
N ASN A 99 59.07 32.62 -45.61
CA ASN A 99 59.56 33.08 -46.92
C ASN A 99 61.09 33.08 -47.01
N LYS A 100 61.64 32.60 -48.13
CA LYS A 100 63.08 32.69 -48.47
C LYS A 100 63.39 34.01 -49.21
N PRO A 101 64.52 34.69 -48.92
CA PRO A 101 65.45 34.45 -47.82
C PRO A 101 64.88 34.94 -46.48
N PHE A 102 65.20 34.25 -45.38
CA PHE A 102 64.79 34.60 -44.02
C PHE A 102 66.00 34.88 -43.13
N THR A 103 65.78 35.64 -42.07
CA THR A 103 66.74 35.90 -40.99
C THR A 103 66.70 34.80 -39.93
N LYS A 104 67.76 34.70 -39.11
CA LYS A 104 67.79 33.76 -37.96
C LYS A 104 66.66 34.03 -36.96
N GLN A 105 66.31 35.30 -36.76
CA GLN A 105 65.23 35.68 -35.84
C GLN A 105 63.85 35.27 -36.37
N GLU A 106 63.61 35.42 -37.68
CA GLU A 106 62.37 34.96 -38.31
C GLU A 106 62.24 33.45 -38.23
N LEU A 107 63.33 32.70 -38.47
CA LEU A 107 63.33 31.25 -38.31
C LEU A 107 63.01 30.84 -36.86
N LYS A 108 63.64 31.48 -35.86
CA LYS A 108 63.37 31.23 -34.44
C LYS A 108 61.90 31.45 -34.09
N ASN A 109 61.34 32.60 -34.47
CA ASN A 109 59.95 32.95 -34.19
C ASN A 109 58.97 31.93 -34.82
N ASN A 110 59.26 31.48 -36.04
CA ASN A 110 58.41 30.49 -36.72
C ASN A 110 58.54 29.08 -36.12
N ILE A 111 59.72 28.68 -35.66
CA ILE A 111 59.92 27.45 -34.88
C ILE A 111 59.08 27.46 -33.60
N GLU A 112 59.13 28.56 -32.84
CA GLU A 112 58.35 28.70 -31.62
C GLU A 112 56.84 28.70 -31.90
N LEU A 113 56.40 29.43 -32.93
CA LEU A 113 55.00 29.51 -33.35
C LEU A 113 54.45 28.15 -33.82
N ALA A 114 55.19 27.41 -34.63
CA ALA A 114 54.75 26.10 -35.14
C ALA A 114 54.52 25.10 -34.01
N ILE A 115 55.45 25.04 -33.06
CA ILE A 115 55.34 24.18 -31.89
C ILE A 115 54.19 24.63 -30.98
N TYR A 116 54.04 25.93 -30.76
CA TYR A 116 52.94 26.46 -29.93
C TYR A 116 51.57 26.16 -30.54
N LYS A 117 51.38 26.42 -31.83
CA LYS A 117 50.14 26.16 -32.57
C LYS A 117 49.76 24.68 -32.50
N ASN A 118 50.71 23.78 -32.73
CA ASN A 118 50.47 22.34 -32.62
C ASN A 118 50.07 21.92 -31.20
N ASN A 119 50.75 22.44 -30.17
CA ASN A 119 50.39 22.14 -28.78
C ASN A 119 48.96 22.57 -28.42
N ILE A 120 48.50 23.72 -28.91
CA ILE A 120 47.11 24.18 -28.71
C ILE A 120 46.12 23.28 -29.45
N HIS A 121 46.45 22.90 -30.69
CA HIS A 121 45.62 21.98 -31.48
C HIS A 121 45.47 20.62 -30.78
N GLN A 122 46.58 20.03 -30.31
CA GLN A 122 46.55 18.76 -29.56
C GLN A 122 45.77 18.86 -28.25
N LYS A 123 45.94 19.95 -27.50
CA LYS A 123 45.12 20.20 -26.29
C LYS A 123 43.63 20.30 -26.62
N LEU A 124 43.27 20.89 -27.75
CA LEU A 124 41.88 21.01 -28.18
C LEU A 124 41.28 19.66 -28.57
N ILE A 125 42.00 18.86 -29.38
CA ILE A 125 41.60 17.49 -29.73
C ILE A 125 41.38 16.67 -28.46
N LYS A 126 42.41 16.60 -27.59
CA LYS A 126 42.33 15.87 -26.33
C LYS A 126 41.17 16.34 -25.45
N SER A 127 40.97 17.66 -25.33
CA SER A 127 39.84 18.20 -24.56
C SER A 127 38.48 17.85 -25.16
N ASN A 128 38.38 17.70 -26.49
CA ASN A 128 37.14 17.28 -27.15
C ASN A 128 36.89 15.78 -26.97
N GLU A 129 37.91 14.95 -27.13
CA GLU A 129 37.84 13.50 -26.88
C GLU A 129 37.43 13.20 -25.42
N GLU A 130 38.03 13.89 -24.46
CA GLU A 130 37.69 13.76 -23.03
C GLU A 130 36.21 14.11 -22.78
N LYS A 131 35.68 15.16 -23.41
CA LYS A 131 34.27 15.56 -23.28
C LYS A 131 33.32 14.53 -23.90
N GLU A 132 33.65 14.02 -25.08
CA GLU A 132 32.83 12.99 -25.73
C GLU A 132 32.79 11.71 -24.91
N MET A 133 33.95 11.27 -24.39
CA MET A 133 34.04 10.11 -23.50
C MET A 133 33.18 10.30 -22.23
N ILE A 134 33.25 11.47 -21.59
CA ILE A 134 32.41 11.76 -20.41
C ILE A 134 30.92 11.72 -20.77
N LEU A 135 30.51 12.25 -21.91
CA LEU A 135 29.10 12.23 -22.31
C LEU A 135 28.59 10.82 -22.64
N ASP A 136 29.41 10.01 -23.31
CA ASP A 136 29.04 8.67 -23.75
C ASP A 136 29.06 7.63 -22.63
N THR A 137 29.83 7.86 -21.57
CA THR A 137 29.84 6.99 -20.37
C THR A 137 28.62 7.20 -19.46
N ILE A 138 27.79 8.21 -19.70
CA ILE A 138 26.60 8.50 -18.91
C ILE A 138 25.41 7.69 -19.45
N ASP A 139 24.87 6.79 -18.62
CA ASP A 139 23.68 5.97 -18.94
C ASP A 139 22.40 6.80 -19.15
N THR A 140 22.38 8.06 -18.69
CA THR A 140 21.26 8.97 -18.94
C THR A 140 21.34 9.46 -20.39
N GLN A 141 20.21 9.45 -21.08
CA GLN A 141 20.13 9.98 -22.44
C GLN A 141 20.42 11.48 -22.42
N ILE A 142 21.36 11.93 -23.24
CA ILE A 142 21.71 13.34 -23.40
C ILE A 142 21.71 13.67 -24.89
N TRP A 143 21.03 14.75 -25.25
CA TRP A 143 21.07 15.29 -26.60
C TRP A 143 21.00 16.81 -26.58
N TYR A 144 21.46 17.43 -27.66
CA TYR A 144 21.18 18.84 -27.88
C TYR A 144 20.22 19.06 -29.05
N LEU A 145 19.43 20.12 -28.95
CA LEU A 145 18.51 20.59 -29.99
C LEU A 145 19.02 21.92 -30.53
N LYS A 146 19.18 22.02 -31.85
CA LYS A 146 19.58 23.26 -32.52
C LYS A 146 18.40 24.23 -32.66
N ASP A 147 17.24 23.67 -32.90
CA ASP A 147 15.95 24.34 -32.99
C ASP A 147 14.88 23.39 -32.37
N PRO A 148 13.60 23.77 -32.30
CA PRO A 148 12.59 22.94 -31.65
C PRO A 148 12.42 21.52 -32.23
N GLU A 149 12.84 21.27 -33.47
CA GLU A 149 12.58 20.04 -34.23
C GLU A 149 13.84 19.27 -34.65
N THR A 150 15.02 19.87 -34.57
CA THR A 150 16.26 19.30 -35.12
C THR A 150 17.24 18.88 -34.04
N TYR A 151 17.65 17.61 -34.10
CA TYR A 151 18.72 17.07 -33.28
C TYR A 151 20.06 17.72 -33.60
N GLY A 152 20.90 17.64 -32.60
CA GLY A 152 22.25 18.11 -32.57
C GLY A 152 23.25 16.98 -32.56
N LYS A 153 23.93 16.83 -31.41
CA LYS A 153 24.68 15.65 -30.98
C LYS A 153 23.85 14.97 -29.93
N VAL A 154 24.09 13.68 -29.85
CA VAL A 154 23.48 12.77 -28.91
C VAL A 154 24.61 11.99 -28.24
N ASN A 155 24.45 11.59 -27.00
CA ASN A 155 25.35 10.63 -26.39
C ASN A 155 24.96 9.20 -26.76
N GLN A 156 25.84 8.25 -26.45
CA GLN A 156 25.60 6.84 -26.74
C GLN A 156 24.28 6.32 -26.13
N ALA A 157 23.95 6.69 -24.89
CA ALA A 157 22.72 6.24 -24.25
C ALA A 157 21.43 6.68 -24.99
N HIS A 158 21.42 7.87 -25.61
CA HIS A 158 20.28 8.29 -26.44
C HIS A 158 20.25 7.56 -27.78
N ALA A 159 21.42 7.34 -28.40
CA ALA A 159 21.53 6.55 -29.63
C ALA A 159 21.03 5.11 -29.43
N ASP A 160 21.43 4.46 -28.34
CA ASP A 160 20.98 3.11 -27.96
C ASP A 160 19.47 3.04 -27.72
N PHE A 161 18.90 4.09 -27.13
CA PHE A 161 17.46 4.18 -26.91
C PHE A 161 16.67 4.21 -28.22
N ILE A 162 17.15 4.97 -29.22
CA ILE A 162 16.55 5.04 -30.56
C ILE A 162 16.88 3.78 -31.38
N GLY A 163 18.05 3.19 -31.18
CA GLY A 163 18.53 2.00 -31.87
C GLY A 163 19.30 2.29 -33.16
N LEU A 164 19.91 3.46 -33.27
CA LEU A 164 20.68 3.91 -34.45
C LEU A 164 22.04 4.44 -34.02
N ASP A 165 22.98 4.53 -34.96
CA ASP A 165 24.28 5.15 -34.69
C ASP A 165 24.14 6.66 -34.49
N LYS A 166 25.01 7.26 -33.65
CA LYS A 166 25.00 8.71 -33.37
C LYS A 166 24.97 9.51 -34.68
N SER A 167 25.87 9.22 -35.62
CA SER A 167 25.97 9.92 -36.91
C SER A 167 24.70 9.87 -37.76
N GLU A 168 23.82 8.89 -37.54
CA GLU A 168 22.55 8.79 -38.24
C GLU A 168 21.46 9.65 -37.62
N ILE A 169 21.57 10.00 -36.34
CA ILE A 169 20.62 10.85 -35.61
C ILE A 169 21.04 12.32 -35.67
N GLU A 170 22.34 12.57 -35.61
CA GLU A 170 22.89 13.92 -35.52
C GLU A 170 22.48 14.82 -36.70
N ASN A 171 22.04 16.04 -36.38
CA ASN A 171 21.60 17.04 -37.35
C ASN A 171 20.34 16.69 -38.16
N LYS A 172 19.59 15.64 -37.78
CA LYS A 172 18.33 15.25 -38.43
C LYS A 172 17.10 15.63 -37.59
N LYS A 173 15.92 15.59 -38.20
CA LYS A 173 14.67 15.99 -37.51
C LYS A 173 14.13 14.90 -36.59
N LEU A 174 13.50 15.30 -35.49
CA LEU A 174 12.85 14.38 -34.55
C LEU A 174 11.82 13.47 -35.24
N THR A 175 11.10 14.00 -36.23
CA THR A 175 10.05 13.29 -36.99
C THR A 175 10.57 12.15 -37.86
N GLU A 176 11.89 12.06 -38.07
CA GLU A 176 12.51 10.95 -38.81
C GLU A 176 12.65 9.69 -37.94
N PHE A 177 12.60 9.83 -36.61
CA PHE A 177 12.87 8.75 -35.65
C PHE A 177 11.71 8.48 -34.70
N LEU A 178 10.90 9.50 -34.42
CA LEU A 178 9.76 9.41 -33.52
C LEU A 178 8.47 9.34 -34.33
N ASP A 179 7.47 8.63 -33.81
CA ASP A 179 6.13 8.66 -34.38
C ASP A 179 5.57 10.09 -34.35
N LYS A 180 4.67 10.42 -35.28
CA LYS A 180 4.12 11.78 -35.42
C LYS A 180 3.56 12.34 -34.11
N GLU A 181 2.82 11.53 -33.35
CA GLU A 181 2.25 11.92 -32.05
C GLU A 181 3.34 12.17 -30.98
N GLU A 182 4.39 11.35 -30.99
CA GLU A 182 5.53 11.47 -30.06
C GLU A 182 6.34 12.73 -30.38
N ALA A 183 6.66 12.95 -31.67
CA ALA A 183 7.36 14.14 -32.14
C ALA A 183 6.58 15.43 -31.83
N GLU A 184 5.26 15.44 -32.05
CA GLU A 184 4.40 16.59 -31.70
C GLU A 184 4.43 16.87 -30.19
N THR A 185 4.37 15.82 -29.36
CA THR A 185 4.45 15.95 -27.89
C THR A 185 5.80 16.54 -27.45
N CYS A 186 6.91 16.04 -27.99
CA CYS A 186 8.24 16.58 -27.74
C CYS A 186 8.33 18.05 -28.16
N ASN A 187 7.86 18.36 -29.38
CA ASN A 187 7.92 19.68 -29.99
C ASN A 187 7.18 20.74 -29.18
N LEU A 188 6.02 20.41 -28.59
CA LEU A 188 5.31 21.33 -27.69
C LEU A 188 6.21 21.76 -26.51
N GLY A 189 6.90 20.80 -25.89
CA GLY A 189 7.85 21.09 -24.82
C GLY A 189 9.10 21.83 -25.30
N ASN A 190 9.58 21.54 -26.51
CA ASN A 190 10.74 22.19 -27.11
C ASN A 190 10.41 23.65 -27.46
N VAL A 191 9.33 23.93 -28.18
CA VAL A 191 8.88 25.30 -28.48
C VAL A 191 8.74 26.13 -27.20
N LYS A 192 8.19 25.52 -26.14
CA LYS A 192 8.05 26.19 -24.84
C LYS A 192 9.41 26.60 -24.26
N VAL A 193 10.43 25.73 -24.30
CA VAL A 193 11.75 26.05 -23.75
C VAL A 193 12.49 27.11 -24.57
N PHE A 194 12.38 27.05 -25.90
CA PHE A 194 12.95 28.04 -26.81
C PHE A 194 12.30 29.43 -26.63
N ARG A 195 11.00 29.47 -26.35
CA ARG A 195 10.25 30.72 -26.10
C ARG A 195 10.49 31.30 -24.71
N GLU A 196 10.39 30.46 -23.66
CA GLU A 196 10.45 30.92 -22.27
C GLU A 196 11.87 31.11 -21.76
N LYS A 197 12.88 30.58 -22.46
CA LYS A 197 14.31 30.69 -22.13
C LYS A 197 14.67 30.20 -20.72
N LYS A 198 13.82 29.34 -20.14
CA LYS A 198 13.96 28.77 -18.80
C LYS A 198 13.98 27.26 -18.86
N LYS A 199 14.56 26.65 -17.83
CA LYS A 199 14.55 25.19 -17.66
C LYS A 199 13.11 24.66 -17.61
N ILE A 200 12.83 23.62 -18.38
CA ILE A 200 11.52 22.95 -18.42
C ILE A 200 11.70 21.46 -18.18
N LYS A 201 10.75 20.85 -17.48
CA LYS A 201 10.68 19.41 -17.28
C LYS A 201 9.36 18.88 -17.82
N THR A 202 9.43 17.80 -18.58
CA THR A 202 8.28 17.10 -19.17
C THR A 202 8.39 15.60 -18.91
N GLU A 203 7.27 14.89 -18.96
CA GLU A 203 7.22 13.43 -18.92
C GLU A 203 6.49 12.98 -20.18
N GLU A 204 7.18 12.21 -21.02
CA GLU A 204 6.76 11.93 -22.39
C GLU A 204 6.86 10.42 -22.65
N TRP A 205 5.84 9.84 -23.28
CA TRP A 205 5.87 8.43 -23.68
C TRP A 205 6.56 8.32 -25.04
N LEU A 206 7.69 7.61 -25.09
CA LEU A 206 8.49 7.40 -26.29
C LEU A 206 8.75 5.91 -26.47
N LYS A 207 8.80 5.45 -27.72
CA LYS A 207 9.24 4.08 -28.03
C LYS A 207 10.76 4.00 -28.03
N ASN A 208 11.27 2.90 -27.48
CA ASN A 208 12.68 2.53 -27.67
C ASN A 208 12.86 1.75 -28.99
N SER A 209 14.10 1.40 -29.28
CA SER A 209 14.53 0.59 -30.44
C SER A 209 13.81 -0.75 -30.59
N SER A 210 13.28 -1.31 -29.49
CA SER A 210 12.49 -2.55 -29.48
C SER A 210 10.99 -2.32 -29.70
N GLY A 211 10.56 -1.07 -29.89
CA GLY A 211 9.15 -0.67 -30.02
C GLY A 211 8.39 -0.59 -28.69
N GLU A 212 9.06 -0.77 -27.56
CA GLU A 212 8.43 -0.69 -26.23
C GLU A 212 8.21 0.77 -25.83
N LYS A 213 6.98 1.12 -25.42
CA LYS A 213 6.69 2.44 -24.85
C LYS A 213 7.32 2.60 -23.46
N LYS A 214 8.20 3.59 -23.33
CA LYS A 214 8.83 4.02 -22.07
C LYS A 214 8.38 5.44 -21.73
N LEU A 215 8.14 5.70 -20.45
CA LEU A 215 7.88 7.03 -19.93
C LEU A 215 9.22 7.70 -19.60
N ILE A 216 9.62 8.67 -20.40
CA ILE A 216 10.88 9.38 -20.26
C ILE A 216 10.62 10.71 -19.56
N SER A 217 11.32 10.94 -18.45
CA SER A 217 11.37 12.23 -17.78
C SER A 217 12.46 13.08 -18.41
N ILE A 218 12.06 14.09 -19.19
CA ILE A 218 12.96 14.93 -19.98
C ILE A 218 13.13 16.28 -19.31
N THR A 219 14.38 16.68 -19.09
CA THR A 219 14.73 18.01 -18.60
C THR A 219 15.44 18.78 -19.71
N LYS A 220 14.89 19.94 -20.07
CA LYS A 220 15.32 20.79 -21.19
C LYS A 220 15.96 22.05 -20.63
N ASN A 221 17.26 22.25 -20.85
CA ASN A 221 18.05 23.39 -20.35
C ASN A 221 18.55 24.25 -21.53
N PRO A 222 18.03 25.47 -21.71
CA PRO A 222 18.46 26.32 -22.83
C PRO A 222 19.82 26.96 -22.55
N LYS A 223 20.69 26.98 -23.58
CA LYS A 223 21.89 27.81 -23.63
C LYS A 223 21.57 29.10 -24.39
N LEU A 224 21.85 30.23 -23.77
CA LEU A 224 21.63 31.55 -24.36
C LEU A 224 22.94 32.10 -24.92
N ASN A 225 22.85 32.76 -26.08
CA ASN A 225 23.94 33.52 -26.67
C ASN A 225 24.06 34.92 -26.03
N LYS A 226 25.00 35.74 -26.51
CA LYS A 226 25.23 37.11 -26.03
C LYS A 226 24.05 38.08 -26.27
N GLU A 227 23.13 37.75 -27.17
CA GLU A 227 21.93 38.54 -27.49
C GLU A 227 20.66 38.03 -26.76
N ASP A 228 20.82 37.19 -25.74
CA ASP A 228 19.72 36.55 -25.01
C ASP A 228 18.81 35.67 -25.90
N LYS A 229 19.29 35.20 -27.07
CA LYS A 229 18.58 34.21 -27.89
C LYS A 229 19.05 32.81 -27.54
N VAL A 230 18.15 31.83 -27.62
CA VAL A 230 18.49 30.42 -27.40
C VAL A 230 19.39 29.96 -28.55
N GLU A 231 20.62 29.59 -28.23
CA GLU A 231 21.61 29.07 -29.18
C GLU A 231 21.39 27.58 -29.43
N TYR A 232 21.12 26.82 -28.36
CA TYR A 232 20.71 25.42 -28.38
C TYR A 232 20.09 25.04 -27.04
N VAL A 233 19.47 23.87 -26.97
CA VAL A 233 18.90 23.31 -25.74
C VAL A 233 19.56 21.98 -25.44
N VAL A 234 20.07 21.80 -24.22
CA VAL A 234 20.56 20.50 -23.73
C VAL A 234 19.44 19.78 -23.01
N CYS A 235 19.13 18.59 -23.49
CA CYS A 235 18.10 17.72 -22.95
C CYS A 235 18.74 16.53 -22.24
N SER A 236 18.17 16.15 -21.09
CA SER A 236 18.51 14.91 -20.39
C SER A 236 17.24 14.09 -20.15
N GLY A 237 17.22 12.84 -20.61
CA GLY A 237 16.09 11.93 -20.51
C GLY A 237 16.37 10.73 -19.60
N GLN A 238 15.49 10.48 -18.63
CA GLN A 238 15.56 9.30 -17.76
C GLN A 238 14.29 8.46 -17.88
N ASP A 239 14.44 7.15 -18.09
CA ASP A 239 13.31 6.21 -18.03
C ASP A 239 12.78 6.10 -16.58
N ILE A 240 11.53 6.52 -16.39
CA ILE A 240 10.82 6.45 -15.10
C ILE A 240 9.67 5.44 -15.12
N THR A 241 9.53 4.62 -16.17
CA THR A 241 8.45 3.65 -16.36
C THR A 241 8.34 2.70 -15.18
N ASN A 242 9.44 2.05 -14.80
CA ASN A 242 9.48 1.10 -13.68
C ASN A 242 9.15 1.78 -12.35
N LYS A 243 9.63 3.01 -12.14
CA LYS A 243 9.34 3.78 -10.93
C LYS A 243 7.84 4.09 -10.85
N ARG A 244 7.24 4.59 -11.94
CA ARG A 244 5.81 4.92 -11.97
C ARG A 244 4.91 3.71 -11.84
N ASN A 245 5.25 2.59 -12.47
CA ASN A 245 4.51 1.34 -12.33
C ASN A 245 4.55 0.83 -10.88
N LYS A 246 5.71 0.86 -10.22
CA LYS A 246 5.82 0.49 -8.80
C LYS A 246 4.97 1.38 -7.91
N GLU A 247 5.01 2.70 -8.10
CA GLU A 247 4.19 3.65 -7.35
C GLU A 247 2.69 3.42 -7.56
N LYS A 248 2.27 3.17 -8.80
CA LYS A 248 0.89 2.83 -9.14
C LYS A 248 0.43 1.55 -8.46
N ILE A 249 1.22 0.47 -8.55
CA ILE A 249 0.92 -0.82 -7.90
C ILE A 249 0.83 -0.65 -6.37
N ILE A 250 1.73 0.12 -5.76
CA ILE A 250 1.68 0.39 -4.32
C ILE A 250 0.39 1.14 -3.96
N LYS A 251 0.01 2.15 -4.74
CA LYS A 251 -1.22 2.92 -4.53
C LYS A 251 -2.45 2.02 -4.65
N GLU A 252 -2.54 1.23 -5.72
CA GLU A 252 -3.64 0.29 -5.96
C GLU A 252 -3.75 -0.75 -4.84
N LYS A 253 -2.63 -1.34 -4.40
CA LYS A 253 -2.61 -2.28 -3.27
C LYS A 253 -3.11 -1.64 -1.97
N LYS A 254 -2.70 -0.39 -1.68
CA LYS A 254 -3.18 0.34 -0.49
C LYS A 254 -4.68 0.62 -0.55
N GLU A 255 -5.19 1.07 -1.70
CA GLU A 255 -6.61 1.32 -1.91
C GLU A 255 -7.44 0.04 -1.81
N PHE A 256 -6.95 -1.05 -2.40
CA PHE A 256 -7.58 -2.37 -2.34
C PHE A 256 -7.70 -2.89 -0.90
N LEU A 257 -6.59 -2.89 -0.14
CA LEU A 257 -6.59 -3.31 1.26
C LEU A 257 -7.52 -2.45 2.13
N SER A 258 -7.57 -1.14 1.88
CA SER A 258 -8.47 -0.23 2.61
C SER A 258 -9.94 -0.59 2.35
N LYS A 259 -10.31 -0.83 1.08
CA LYS A 259 -11.67 -1.24 0.71
C LYS A 259 -12.08 -2.58 1.32
N ILE A 260 -11.18 -3.57 1.39
CA ILE A 260 -11.48 -4.86 2.04
C ILE A 260 -11.87 -4.65 3.50
N LEU A 261 -11.09 -3.87 4.24
CA LEU A 261 -11.36 -3.59 5.66
C LEU A 261 -12.68 -2.83 5.87
N GLU A 262 -13.10 -2.01 4.90
CA GLU A 262 -14.36 -1.26 4.94
C GLU A 262 -15.60 -2.11 4.65
N VAL A 263 -15.49 -3.08 3.74
CA VAL A 263 -16.62 -3.96 3.36
C VAL A 263 -16.85 -5.07 4.38
N GLN A 264 -15.80 -5.48 5.11
CA GLN A 264 -15.88 -6.55 6.09
C GLN A 264 -16.85 -6.22 7.23
N SER A 265 -17.88 -7.06 7.41
CA SER A 265 -18.92 -6.90 8.43
C SER A 265 -18.46 -7.20 9.85
N SER A 266 -17.35 -7.94 10.01
CA SER A 266 -16.72 -8.13 11.31
C SER A 266 -15.93 -6.90 11.76
N LEU A 267 -15.84 -6.75 13.07
CA LEU A 267 -15.02 -5.77 13.74
C LEU A 267 -13.55 -6.11 13.48
N VAL A 268 -12.78 -5.15 12.98
CA VAL A 268 -11.34 -5.31 12.80
C VAL A 268 -10.63 -4.12 13.42
N LEU A 269 -9.77 -4.40 14.40
CA LEU A 269 -8.89 -3.41 15.01
C LEU A 269 -7.45 -3.90 15.04
N LEU A 270 -6.54 -2.95 14.86
CA LEU A 270 -5.10 -3.17 14.98
C LEU A 270 -4.61 -2.39 16.20
N LEU A 271 -3.93 -3.07 17.10
CA LEU A 271 -3.34 -2.49 18.30
C LEU A 271 -1.81 -2.54 18.24
N ASN A 272 -1.14 -1.59 18.87
CA ASN A 272 0.30 -1.71 19.16
C ASN A 272 0.55 -2.64 20.37
N SER A 273 1.82 -2.86 20.71
CA SER A 273 2.25 -3.67 21.85
C SER A 273 1.78 -3.16 23.23
N GLU A 274 1.28 -1.93 23.34
CA GLU A 274 0.73 -1.32 24.56
C GLU A 274 -0.81 -1.35 24.61
N GLY A 275 -1.46 -1.89 23.58
CA GLY A 275 -2.93 -1.94 23.46
C GLY A 275 -3.56 -0.66 22.92
N LYS A 276 -2.77 0.27 22.38
CA LYS A 276 -3.26 1.49 21.72
C LYS A 276 -3.75 1.20 20.31
N ILE A 277 -4.90 1.78 19.96
CA ILE A 277 -5.54 1.56 18.66
C ILE A 277 -4.76 2.28 17.55
N ILE A 278 -4.30 1.50 16.56
CA ILE A 278 -3.66 1.99 15.34
C ILE A 278 -4.67 2.08 14.20
N ARG A 279 -5.51 1.04 14.07
CA ARG A 279 -6.59 0.94 13.06
C ARG A 279 -7.89 0.48 13.69
N PHE A 280 -8.98 0.99 13.13
CA PHE A 280 -10.34 0.73 13.57
C PHE A 280 -11.25 0.78 12.32
N ASN A 281 -11.79 -0.36 11.90
CA ASN A 281 -12.53 -0.41 10.63
C ASN A 281 -13.94 0.22 10.74
N LYS A 282 -14.61 0.39 9.60
CA LYS A 282 -15.95 0.98 9.52
C LYS A 282 -17.01 0.21 10.33
N SER A 283 -16.87 -1.11 10.45
CA SER A 283 -17.76 -1.93 11.26
C SER A 283 -17.62 -1.63 12.74
N CYS A 284 -16.38 -1.41 13.22
CA CYS A 284 -16.15 -0.90 14.56
C CYS A 284 -16.77 0.49 14.79
N GLU A 285 -16.67 1.40 13.81
CA GLU A 285 -17.29 2.72 13.92
C GLU A 285 -18.82 2.62 14.03
N LYS A 286 -19.45 1.81 13.16
CA LYS A 286 -20.91 1.60 13.17
C LYS A 286 -21.41 0.98 14.47
N LEU A 287 -20.69 -0.01 15.01
CA LEU A 287 -21.09 -0.72 16.22
C LEU A 287 -20.90 0.15 17.47
N THR A 288 -19.78 0.87 17.58
CA THR A 288 -19.42 1.61 18.80
C THR A 288 -19.92 3.05 18.81
N GLY A 289 -20.17 3.65 17.65
CA GLY A 289 -20.48 5.07 17.50
C GLY A 289 -19.26 6.01 17.58
N TYR A 290 -18.05 5.46 17.64
CA TYR A 290 -16.79 6.21 17.61
C TYR A 290 -16.13 6.15 16.24
N THR A 291 -15.55 7.25 15.79
CA THR A 291 -14.72 7.28 14.57
C THR A 291 -13.29 6.81 14.84
N GLU A 292 -12.60 6.29 13.82
CA GLU A 292 -11.17 5.90 13.92
C GLU A 292 -10.34 7.08 14.47
N LYS A 293 -10.64 8.31 14.03
CA LYS A 293 -9.95 9.53 14.48
C LYS A 293 -10.09 9.79 15.98
N GLU A 294 -11.24 9.48 16.58
CA GLU A 294 -11.48 9.70 18.02
C GLU A 294 -10.78 8.66 18.91
N VAL A 295 -10.57 7.45 18.38
CA VAL A 295 -10.07 6.30 19.16
C VAL A 295 -8.59 6.04 18.94
N LYS A 296 -8.02 6.52 17.82
CA LYS A 296 -6.62 6.30 17.47
C LYS A 296 -5.67 6.79 18.57
N GLY A 297 -4.73 5.94 18.96
CA GLY A 297 -3.73 6.20 19.99
C GLY A 297 -4.21 5.97 21.43
N LYS A 298 -5.51 5.76 21.65
CA LYS A 298 -6.07 5.43 22.97
C LYS A 298 -6.06 3.92 23.19
N LYS A 299 -6.02 3.48 24.45
CA LYS A 299 -6.08 2.06 24.79
C LYS A 299 -7.50 1.54 24.65
N VAL A 300 -7.64 0.32 24.09
CA VAL A 300 -8.94 -0.28 23.79
C VAL A 300 -9.83 -0.43 25.05
N TRP A 301 -9.24 -0.79 26.18
CA TRP A 301 -9.96 -1.00 27.44
C TRP A 301 -10.27 0.28 28.22
N ASP A 302 -9.70 1.42 27.84
CA ASP A 302 -10.06 2.71 28.42
C ASP A 302 -11.33 3.29 27.77
N LEU A 303 -11.71 2.78 26.59
CA LEU A 303 -12.84 3.28 25.81
C LEU A 303 -14.05 2.35 25.84
N PHE A 304 -13.84 1.05 25.67
CA PHE A 304 -14.93 0.12 25.40
C PHE A 304 -15.23 -0.82 26.55
N ILE A 305 -14.39 -0.87 27.59
CA ILE A 305 -14.51 -1.87 28.67
C ILE A 305 -14.92 -1.18 29.95
N LYS A 306 -15.83 -1.79 30.72
CA LYS A 306 -16.20 -1.27 32.03
C LYS A 306 -15.02 -1.33 33.01
N GLN A 307 -14.99 -0.38 33.94
CA GLN A 307 -13.87 -0.22 34.87
C GLN A 307 -13.60 -1.47 35.72
N ASN A 308 -14.63 -2.23 36.09
CA ASN A 308 -14.53 -3.47 36.86
C ASN A 308 -14.02 -4.66 36.03
N GLU A 309 -14.15 -4.63 34.70
CA GLU A 309 -13.78 -5.72 33.79
C GLU A 309 -12.43 -5.50 33.09
N LYS A 310 -11.89 -4.29 33.18
CA LYS A 310 -10.62 -3.89 32.54
C LYS A 310 -9.46 -4.84 32.85
N LYS A 311 -9.33 -5.32 34.09
CA LYS A 311 -8.25 -6.25 34.50
C LYS A 311 -8.30 -7.58 33.74
N GLU A 312 -9.48 -8.07 33.40
CA GLU A 312 -9.63 -9.34 32.66
C GLU A 312 -9.14 -9.19 31.23
N VAL A 313 -9.51 -8.09 30.57
CA VAL A 313 -9.07 -7.77 29.20
C VAL A 313 -7.57 -7.50 29.15
N GLU A 314 -7.01 -6.79 30.13
CA GLU A 314 -5.57 -6.61 30.27
C GLU A 314 -4.82 -7.94 30.44
N ASN A 315 -5.41 -8.91 31.16
CA ASN A 315 -4.82 -10.25 31.30
C ASN A 315 -4.87 -11.05 29.99
N VAL A 316 -5.96 -10.96 29.21
CA VAL A 316 -6.01 -11.55 27.86
C VAL A 316 -4.91 -10.95 26.98
N PHE A 317 -4.69 -9.64 27.07
CA PHE A 317 -3.63 -8.96 26.35
C PHE A 317 -2.22 -9.43 26.77
N LYS A 318 -1.98 -9.62 28.08
CA LYS A 318 -0.71 -10.19 28.58
C LYS A 318 -0.48 -11.63 28.12
N LYS A 319 -1.52 -12.44 27.99
CA LYS A 319 -1.38 -13.82 27.46
C LYS A 319 -0.90 -13.82 26.00
N LEU A 320 -1.40 -12.88 25.18
CA LEU A 320 -0.91 -12.70 23.81
C LEU A 320 0.60 -12.35 23.77
N GLN A 321 1.08 -11.59 24.76
CA GLN A 321 2.51 -11.28 24.90
C GLN A 321 3.37 -12.52 25.24
N ASN A 322 2.77 -13.54 25.87
CA ASN A 322 3.43 -14.80 26.23
C ASN A 322 3.30 -15.88 25.14
N LYS A 323 3.03 -15.49 23.89
CA LYS A 323 2.89 -16.39 22.72
C LYS A 323 1.70 -17.35 22.74
N ASP A 324 0.68 -17.06 23.54
CA ASP A 324 -0.58 -17.81 23.57
C ASP A 324 -1.58 -17.24 22.55
N TYR A 325 -1.33 -17.48 21.25
CA TYR A 325 -2.17 -17.05 20.13
C TYR A 325 -2.37 -18.16 19.07
N PRO A 326 -3.53 -18.23 18.39
CA PRO A 326 -4.68 -17.33 18.49
C PRO A 326 -5.45 -17.50 19.82
N ASN A 327 -5.80 -16.37 20.44
CA ASN A 327 -6.64 -16.36 21.64
C ASN A 327 -8.10 -16.05 21.26
N LYS A 328 -9.05 -16.84 21.77
CA LYS A 328 -10.49 -16.59 21.63
C LYS A 328 -11.09 -16.30 22.98
N HIS A 329 -11.90 -15.24 23.05
CA HIS A 329 -12.63 -14.87 24.26
C HIS A 329 -13.87 -14.06 23.88
N GLU A 330 -14.81 -13.96 24.82
CA GLU A 330 -16.01 -13.15 24.68
C GLU A 330 -15.99 -12.08 25.78
N ASN A 331 -16.32 -10.84 25.42
CA ASN A 331 -16.49 -9.78 26.41
C ASN A 331 -17.43 -8.70 25.88
N TYR A 332 -17.97 -7.92 26.82
CA TYR A 332 -18.85 -6.80 26.49
C TYR A 332 -18.03 -5.57 26.11
N TRP A 333 -18.47 -4.89 25.05
CA TRP A 333 -18.06 -3.57 24.67
C TRP A 333 -19.17 -2.56 24.96
N LEU A 334 -18.81 -1.44 25.57
CA LEU A 334 -19.68 -0.30 25.82
C LEU A 334 -19.59 0.67 24.63
N THR A 335 -20.73 0.96 24.01
CA THR A 335 -20.82 1.94 22.93
C THR A 335 -20.81 3.36 23.48
N LYS A 336 -20.65 4.36 22.59
CA LYS A 336 -20.74 5.78 22.94
C LYS A 336 -22.09 6.18 23.54
N SER A 337 -23.16 5.45 23.22
CA SER A 337 -24.50 5.65 23.79
C SER A 337 -24.72 4.94 25.13
N GLY A 338 -23.75 4.15 25.60
CA GLY A 338 -23.86 3.34 26.82
C GLY A 338 -24.52 1.97 26.63
N GLU A 339 -24.75 1.54 25.39
CA GLU A 339 -25.27 0.19 25.11
C GLU A 339 -24.15 -0.85 25.25
N GLU A 340 -24.48 -2.04 25.77
CA GLU A 340 -23.57 -3.18 25.83
C GLU A 340 -23.71 -4.08 24.61
N LYS A 341 -22.59 -4.36 23.95
CA LYS A 341 -22.49 -5.32 22.85
C LYS A 341 -21.57 -6.46 23.24
N LEU A 342 -22.09 -7.68 23.23
CA LEU A 342 -21.29 -8.88 23.47
C LEU A 342 -20.55 -9.25 22.19
N ILE A 343 -19.22 -9.17 22.23
CA ILE A 343 -18.38 -9.47 21.09
C ILE A 343 -17.61 -10.76 21.33
N SER A 344 -17.64 -11.64 20.33
CA SER A 344 -16.76 -12.81 20.25
C SER A 344 -15.50 -12.44 19.49
N TRP A 345 -14.35 -12.49 20.17
CA TRP A 345 -13.06 -12.08 19.64
C TRP A 345 -12.17 -13.25 19.25
N SER A 346 -11.38 -13.03 18.20
CA SER A 346 -10.22 -13.83 17.84
C SER A 346 -9.03 -12.90 17.66
N ASN A 347 -8.03 -13.03 18.53
CA ASN A 347 -6.84 -12.18 18.54
C ASN A 347 -5.62 -12.93 17.98
N ASN A 348 -4.92 -12.30 17.05
CA ASN A 348 -3.64 -12.75 16.50
C ASN A 348 -2.59 -11.67 16.67
N VAL A 349 -1.31 -12.03 16.49
CA VAL A 349 -0.19 -11.09 16.55
C VAL A 349 0.59 -11.07 15.25
N ILE A 350 1.14 -9.91 14.92
CA ILE A 350 2.13 -9.72 13.84
C ILE A 350 3.45 -9.40 14.52
N LEU A 351 4.47 -10.17 14.20
CA LEU A 351 5.81 -10.03 14.76
C LEU A 351 6.68 -9.12 13.87
N ASP A 352 7.70 -8.51 14.44
CA ASP A 352 8.79 -7.88 13.69
C ASP A 352 9.91 -8.89 13.38
N ASP A 353 10.97 -8.41 12.72
CA ASP A 353 12.11 -9.22 12.30
C ASP A 353 12.93 -9.76 13.49
N GLU A 354 12.77 -9.17 14.68
CA GLU A 354 13.39 -9.60 15.94
C GLU A 354 12.49 -10.56 16.74
N ASN A 355 11.37 -11.01 16.16
CA ASN A 355 10.39 -11.90 16.79
C ASN A 355 9.65 -11.26 17.99
N ASN A 356 9.65 -9.93 18.09
CA ASN A 356 8.87 -9.18 19.06
C ASN A 356 7.49 -8.84 18.49
N ILE A 357 6.50 -8.63 19.36
CA ILE A 357 5.14 -8.28 18.92
C ILE A 357 5.13 -6.84 18.40
N LYS A 358 4.97 -6.72 17.08
CA LYS A 358 4.82 -5.46 16.38
C LYS A 358 3.39 -4.95 16.48
N TYR A 359 2.42 -5.82 16.20
CA TYR A 359 1.00 -5.49 16.22
C TYR A 359 0.14 -6.65 16.74
N ILE A 360 -1.04 -6.30 17.26
CA ILE A 360 -2.09 -7.26 17.62
C ILE A 360 -3.30 -6.98 16.75
N VAL A 361 -3.81 -8.02 16.09
CA VAL A 361 -4.98 -7.96 15.22
C VAL A 361 -6.14 -8.61 15.96
N GLY A 362 -7.14 -7.80 16.33
CA GLY A 362 -8.40 -8.30 16.87
C GLY A 362 -9.46 -8.38 15.78
N THR A 363 -10.06 -9.55 15.59
CA THR A 363 -11.27 -9.72 14.78
C THR A 363 -12.44 -10.10 15.65
N GLY A 364 -13.56 -9.39 15.52
CA GLY A 364 -14.72 -9.51 16.41
C GLY A 364 -16.03 -9.69 15.65
N ILE A 365 -16.93 -10.48 16.21
CA ILE A 365 -18.31 -10.64 15.72
C ILE A 365 -19.26 -10.27 16.86
N ASP A 366 -20.21 -9.37 16.56
CA ASP A 366 -21.30 -9.07 17.49
C ASP A 366 -22.25 -10.27 17.58
N ILE A 367 -22.32 -10.87 18.77
CA ILE A 367 -23.18 -12.02 19.07
C ILE A 367 -24.30 -11.65 20.04
N THR A 368 -24.53 -10.37 20.31
CA THR A 368 -25.50 -9.87 21.30
C THR A 368 -26.91 -10.41 21.02
N GLU A 369 -27.42 -10.17 19.81
CA GLU A 369 -28.76 -10.59 19.42
C GLU A 369 -28.88 -12.11 19.31
N ARG A 370 -27.80 -12.78 18.88
CA ARG A 370 -27.76 -14.25 18.84
C ARG A 370 -27.90 -14.83 20.25
N LYS A 371 -27.10 -14.35 21.21
CA LYS A 371 -27.15 -14.82 22.60
C LYS A 371 -28.46 -14.48 23.30
N LYS A 372 -29.06 -13.32 23.02
CA LYS A 372 -30.41 -12.99 23.52
C LYS A 372 -31.46 -13.95 22.99
N ARG A 373 -31.42 -14.29 21.70
CA ARG A 373 -32.34 -15.27 21.10
C ARG A 373 -32.13 -16.66 21.67
N GLU A 374 -30.88 -17.10 21.82
CA GLU A 374 -30.55 -18.39 22.45
C GLU A 374 -31.16 -18.48 23.86
N LYS A 375 -30.94 -17.47 24.72
CA LYS A 375 -31.54 -17.40 26.06
C LYS A 375 -33.07 -17.35 26.04
N LYS A 376 -33.67 -16.62 25.09
CA LYS A 376 -35.13 -16.55 24.96
C LYS A 376 -35.72 -17.88 24.53
N ILE A 377 -35.08 -18.59 23.60
CA ILE A 377 -35.48 -19.95 23.19
C ILE A 377 -35.38 -20.90 24.38
N GLU A 378 -34.28 -20.86 25.12
CA GLU A 378 -34.09 -21.67 26.34
C GLU A 378 -35.20 -21.39 27.37
N TYR A 379 -35.49 -20.12 27.63
CA TYR A 379 -36.58 -19.72 28.53
C TYR A 379 -37.96 -20.21 28.07
N LEU A 380 -38.33 -19.99 26.80
CA LEU A 380 -39.59 -20.46 26.21
C LEU A 380 -39.70 -21.99 26.19
N SER A 381 -38.56 -22.68 26.21
CA SER A 381 -38.52 -24.14 26.29
C SER A 381 -39.10 -24.66 27.63
N PHE A 382 -39.06 -23.86 28.69
CA PHE A 382 -39.53 -24.22 30.03
C PHE A 382 -40.71 -23.40 30.52
N HIS A 383 -40.96 -22.21 29.96
CA HIS A 383 -41.99 -21.29 30.44
C HIS A 383 -43.12 -21.07 29.43
N ASP A 384 -44.32 -20.82 29.93
CA ASP A 384 -45.47 -20.35 29.15
C ASP A 384 -45.29 -18.85 28.82
N GLU A 385 -45.45 -18.50 27.55
CA GLU A 385 -45.15 -17.14 27.06
C GLU A 385 -46.08 -16.08 27.65
N MET A 386 -47.34 -16.43 27.90
CA MET A 386 -48.37 -15.49 28.34
C MET A 386 -48.28 -15.22 29.85
N THR A 387 -48.02 -16.25 30.66
CA THR A 387 -48.08 -16.17 32.12
C THR A 387 -46.71 -16.10 32.79
N GLY A 388 -45.64 -16.50 32.10
CA GLY A 388 -44.31 -16.65 32.70
C GLY A 388 -44.19 -17.78 33.72
N LEU A 389 -45.26 -18.56 33.93
CA LEU A 389 -45.22 -19.82 34.68
C LEU A 389 -44.44 -20.88 33.89
N TYR A 390 -44.18 -22.03 34.50
CA TYR A 390 -43.66 -23.16 33.75
C TYR A 390 -44.71 -23.67 32.74
N ASN A 391 -44.24 -24.17 31.60
CA ASN A 391 -45.13 -24.75 30.58
C ASN A 391 -45.43 -26.23 30.90
N ARG A 392 -46.40 -26.79 30.19
CA ARG A 392 -46.79 -28.20 30.30
C ARG A 392 -45.63 -29.18 30.20
N ARG A 393 -44.70 -28.94 29.27
CA ARG A 393 -43.55 -29.84 29.05
C ARG A 393 -42.62 -29.86 30.26
N TYR A 394 -42.35 -28.71 30.86
CA TYR A 394 -41.55 -28.64 32.09
C TYR A 394 -42.27 -29.34 33.24
N PHE A 395 -43.58 -29.14 33.37
CA PHE A 395 -44.40 -29.84 34.37
C PHE A 395 -44.30 -31.36 34.25
N GLU A 396 -44.50 -31.92 33.05
CA GLU A 396 -44.42 -33.37 32.80
C GLU A 396 -43.03 -33.92 33.12
N ASN A 397 -41.97 -33.23 32.69
CA ASN A 397 -40.58 -33.61 33.03
C ASN A 397 -40.31 -33.61 34.53
N GLU A 398 -40.87 -32.64 35.26
CA GLU A 398 -40.75 -32.56 36.71
C GLU A 398 -41.55 -33.64 37.44
N LEU A 399 -42.71 -34.03 36.93
CA LEU A 399 -43.44 -35.19 37.44
C LEU A 399 -42.57 -36.45 37.33
N ASP A 400 -42.02 -36.74 36.15
CA ASP A 400 -41.16 -37.92 35.96
C ASP A 400 -39.92 -37.88 36.88
N ARG A 401 -39.30 -36.71 37.02
CA ARG A 401 -38.14 -36.52 37.91
C ARG A 401 -38.50 -36.75 39.38
N LEU A 402 -39.65 -36.25 39.82
CA LEU A 402 -40.10 -36.35 41.19
C LEU A 402 -40.66 -37.73 41.53
N ASP A 403 -41.18 -38.48 40.54
CA ASP A 403 -41.70 -39.85 40.73
C ASP A 403 -40.59 -40.80 41.22
N SER A 404 -39.34 -40.52 40.78
CA SER A 404 -38.14 -41.24 41.20
C SER A 404 -37.43 -40.64 42.42
N SER A 405 -37.99 -39.58 43.02
CA SER A 405 -37.36 -38.86 44.14
C SER A 405 -37.71 -39.47 45.51
N ARG A 406 -37.06 -39.02 46.58
CA ARG A 406 -37.44 -39.35 47.98
C ARG A 406 -38.17 -38.21 48.68
N LYS A 407 -38.71 -37.24 47.94
CA LYS A 407 -39.30 -36.00 48.48
C LYS A 407 -40.78 -36.16 48.84
N TYR A 408 -41.14 -37.25 49.50
CA TYR A 408 -42.51 -37.52 49.93
C TYR A 408 -42.85 -36.77 51.23
N PRO A 409 -44.14 -36.47 51.49
CA PRO A 409 -45.26 -36.58 50.57
C PRO A 409 -45.22 -35.52 49.45
N ILE A 410 -45.74 -35.83 48.25
CA ILE A 410 -45.83 -34.88 47.14
C ILE A 410 -47.30 -34.65 46.81
N THR A 411 -47.72 -33.39 46.81
CA THR A 411 -49.09 -33.00 46.44
C THR A 411 -49.12 -32.44 45.01
N ILE A 412 -50.12 -32.84 44.23
CA ILE A 412 -50.48 -32.19 42.96
C ILE A 412 -51.80 -31.45 43.15
N VAL A 413 -51.82 -30.17 42.80
CA VAL A 413 -53.03 -29.33 42.74
C VAL A 413 -53.31 -28.99 41.27
N ILE A 414 -54.52 -29.24 40.79
CA ILE A 414 -55.02 -28.84 39.47
C ILE A 414 -56.05 -27.74 39.65
N GLY A 415 -55.95 -26.70 38.83
CA GLY A 415 -56.84 -25.57 38.83
C GLY A 415 -57.35 -25.25 37.44
N ASP A 416 -58.65 -25.01 37.30
CA ASP A 416 -59.28 -24.57 36.05
C ASP A 416 -59.96 -23.22 36.26
N LEU A 417 -59.70 -22.27 35.36
CA LEU A 417 -60.22 -20.92 35.43
C LEU A 417 -61.70 -20.86 34.99
N ASP A 418 -62.59 -20.60 35.94
CA ASP A 418 -64.03 -20.62 35.71
C ASP A 418 -64.49 -19.44 34.83
N GLY A 419 -65.32 -19.72 33.83
CA GLY A 419 -66.01 -18.69 33.05
C GLY A 419 -65.14 -17.96 32.01
N LEU A 420 -63.92 -18.43 31.74
CA LEU A 420 -63.04 -17.82 30.74
C LEU A 420 -63.69 -17.76 29.35
N LYS A 421 -64.39 -18.83 28.93
CA LYS A 421 -65.10 -18.88 27.64
C LYS A 421 -66.11 -17.74 27.48
N TYR A 422 -66.90 -17.45 28.52
CA TYR A 422 -67.86 -16.35 28.52
C TYR A 422 -67.16 -14.99 28.33
N ILE A 423 -66.01 -14.79 28.97
CA ILE A 423 -65.23 -13.55 28.82
C ILE A 423 -64.68 -13.43 27.39
N ASN A 424 -64.15 -14.51 26.84
CA ASN A 424 -63.61 -14.51 25.47
C ASN A 424 -64.69 -14.24 24.42
N ASP A 425 -65.84 -14.91 24.53
CA ASP A 425 -66.92 -14.83 23.55
C ASP A 425 -67.59 -13.44 23.54
N ASN A 426 -67.71 -12.78 24.72
CA ASN A 426 -68.42 -11.50 24.85
C ASN A 426 -67.52 -10.26 24.88
N TYR A 427 -66.26 -10.39 25.30
CA TYR A 427 -65.35 -9.27 25.54
C TYR A 427 -63.98 -9.42 24.87
N GLY A 428 -63.78 -10.52 24.13
CA GLY A 428 -62.60 -10.78 23.30
C GLY A 428 -61.43 -11.41 24.06
N HIS A 429 -60.59 -12.13 23.30
CA HIS A 429 -59.44 -12.88 23.83
C HIS A 429 -58.47 -12.05 24.66
N LYS A 430 -58.19 -10.79 24.28
CA LYS A 430 -57.32 -9.90 25.05
C LYS A 430 -57.80 -9.67 26.49
N LYS A 431 -59.12 -9.67 26.72
CA LYS A 431 -59.68 -9.57 28.07
C LYS A 431 -59.52 -10.89 28.81
N GLY A 432 -59.77 -12.02 28.17
CA GLY A 432 -59.53 -13.34 28.77
C GLY A 432 -58.07 -13.60 29.13
N ASP A 433 -57.12 -13.18 28.28
CA ASP A 433 -55.68 -13.24 28.58
C ASP A 433 -55.35 -12.52 29.88
N GLY A 434 -56.01 -11.38 30.16
CA GLY A 434 -55.88 -10.68 31.44
C GLY A 434 -56.32 -11.52 32.64
N TYR A 435 -57.39 -12.31 32.52
CA TYR A 435 -57.83 -13.20 33.60
C TYR A 435 -56.85 -14.34 33.83
N ILE A 436 -56.29 -14.91 32.75
CA ILE A 436 -55.26 -15.94 32.81
C ILE A 436 -54.00 -15.42 33.51
N ILE A 437 -53.53 -14.21 33.16
CA ILE A 437 -52.36 -13.58 33.77
C ILE A 437 -52.60 -13.33 35.27
N ASN A 438 -53.77 -12.79 35.63
CA ASN A 438 -54.10 -12.55 37.05
C ASN A 438 -54.15 -13.85 37.86
N ALA A 439 -54.74 -14.92 37.30
CA ALA A 439 -54.75 -16.24 37.93
C ALA A 439 -53.32 -16.77 38.15
N ALA A 440 -52.47 -16.65 37.13
CA ALA A 440 -51.07 -17.05 37.22
C ALA A 440 -50.29 -16.30 38.30
N ASP A 441 -50.45 -14.97 38.39
CA ASP A 441 -49.79 -14.14 39.38
C ASP A 441 -50.22 -14.50 40.82
N ILE A 442 -51.51 -14.80 41.02
CA ILE A 442 -52.04 -15.25 42.31
C ILE A 442 -51.46 -16.61 42.67
N LEU A 443 -51.46 -17.58 41.75
CA LEU A 443 -50.89 -18.91 41.99
C LEU A 443 -49.39 -18.82 42.31
N LYS A 444 -48.64 -18.02 41.55
CA LYS A 444 -47.20 -17.81 41.73
C LYS A 444 -46.84 -17.13 43.05
N SER A 445 -47.59 -16.10 43.45
CA SER A 445 -47.37 -15.41 44.73
C SER A 445 -47.80 -16.24 45.94
N THR A 446 -48.70 -17.20 45.73
CA THR A 446 -49.13 -18.15 46.78
C THR A 446 -48.13 -19.29 46.98
N ALA A 447 -47.36 -19.63 45.95
CA ALA A 447 -46.40 -20.73 45.94
C ALA A 447 -45.02 -20.34 46.54
N ARG A 448 -44.31 -21.32 47.09
CA ARG A 448 -42.92 -21.20 47.55
C ARG A 448 -41.97 -21.29 46.36
N THR A 449 -40.70 -20.93 46.56
CA THR A 449 -39.66 -21.01 45.52
C THR A 449 -39.40 -22.44 45.03
N GLU A 450 -39.67 -23.44 45.88
CA GLU A 450 -39.50 -24.86 45.59
C GLU A 450 -40.73 -25.53 44.95
N ASP A 451 -41.87 -24.83 44.94
CA ASP A 451 -43.12 -25.27 44.35
C ASP A 451 -43.09 -25.02 42.84
N ILE A 452 -43.64 -25.95 42.06
CA ILE A 452 -43.64 -25.87 40.60
C ILE A 452 -45.01 -25.43 40.15
N VAL A 453 -45.16 -24.15 39.81
CA VAL A 453 -46.40 -23.57 39.29
C VAL A 453 -46.34 -23.54 37.77
N SER A 454 -47.29 -24.21 37.13
CA SER A 454 -47.31 -24.44 35.69
C SER A 454 -48.67 -24.11 35.09
N ARG A 455 -48.65 -23.62 33.84
CA ARG A 455 -49.84 -23.58 32.98
C ARG A 455 -49.78 -24.79 32.04
N ILE A 456 -50.77 -25.67 32.15
CA ILE A 456 -50.80 -26.96 31.43
C ILE A 456 -51.79 -26.96 30.26
N GLY A 457 -52.71 -26.00 30.22
CA GLY A 457 -53.72 -25.83 29.18
C GLY A 457 -54.15 -24.38 28.98
N GLY A 458 -55.25 -24.15 28.27
CA GLY A 458 -55.78 -22.81 27.98
C GLY A 458 -56.16 -22.07 29.26
N ASP A 459 -57.07 -22.64 30.03
CA ASP A 459 -57.56 -22.20 31.34
C ASP A 459 -57.04 -23.06 32.51
N GLU A 460 -56.21 -24.06 32.22
CA GLU A 460 -55.76 -25.06 33.19
C GLU A 460 -54.35 -24.77 33.74
N PHE A 461 -54.23 -24.87 35.06
CA PHE A 461 -53.02 -24.69 35.84
C PHE A 461 -52.75 -25.93 36.69
N ALA A 462 -51.48 -26.21 36.95
CA ALA A 462 -51.04 -27.26 37.86
C ALA A 462 -49.97 -26.74 38.80
N VAL A 463 -50.02 -27.18 40.05
CA VAL A 463 -49.00 -26.90 41.06
C VAL A 463 -48.50 -28.20 41.65
N VAL A 464 -47.20 -28.45 41.60
CA VAL A 464 -46.55 -29.54 42.34
C VAL A 464 -45.95 -28.96 43.61
N LEU A 465 -46.32 -29.54 44.75
CA LEU A 465 -45.89 -29.14 46.08
C LEU A 465 -45.09 -30.32 46.69
N PRO A 466 -43.74 -30.32 46.58
CA PRO A 466 -42.91 -31.30 47.23
C PRO A 466 -43.03 -31.21 48.76
N THR A 467 -42.82 -32.32 49.47
CA THR A 467 -42.83 -32.37 50.94
C THR A 467 -44.07 -31.72 51.57
N THR A 468 -45.23 -31.91 50.95
CA THR A 468 -46.51 -31.30 51.35
C THR A 468 -47.56 -32.37 51.54
N ASN A 469 -48.11 -32.47 52.75
CA ASN A 469 -49.13 -33.46 53.10
C ASN A 469 -50.56 -32.95 52.87
N GLN A 470 -51.57 -33.81 53.07
CA GLN A 470 -52.99 -33.50 52.89
C GLN A 470 -53.45 -32.21 53.58
N LYS A 471 -53.10 -32.00 54.87
CA LYS A 471 -53.55 -30.81 55.61
C LYS A 471 -52.93 -29.54 55.07
N GLU A 472 -51.65 -29.60 54.69
CA GLU A 472 -50.93 -28.47 54.10
C GLU A 472 -51.45 -28.14 52.69
N ALA A 473 -51.82 -29.16 51.91
CA ALA A 473 -52.47 -28.99 50.61
C ALA A 473 -53.83 -28.28 50.72
N GLU A 474 -54.64 -28.64 51.73
CA GLU A 474 -55.92 -27.98 52.00
C GLU A 474 -55.72 -26.50 52.37
N ILE A 475 -54.75 -26.21 53.25
CA ILE A 475 -54.39 -24.83 53.62
C ILE A 475 -53.90 -24.05 52.39
N PHE A 476 -53.10 -24.68 51.52
CA PHE A 476 -52.64 -24.07 50.29
C PHE A 476 -53.80 -23.70 49.35
N CYS A 477 -54.74 -24.61 49.14
CA CYS A 477 -55.93 -24.36 48.33
C CYS A 477 -56.81 -23.24 48.93
N GLN A 478 -57.00 -23.23 50.26
CA GLN A 478 -57.72 -22.17 50.95
C GLN A 478 -57.03 -20.82 50.80
N ARG A 479 -55.69 -20.80 50.85
CA ARG A 479 -54.90 -19.58 50.65
C ARG A 479 -55.06 -19.03 49.22
N ILE A 480 -55.07 -19.90 48.21
CA ILE A 480 -55.38 -19.50 46.83
C ILE A 480 -56.76 -18.84 46.77
N GLN A 481 -57.79 -19.50 47.29
CA GLN A 481 -59.17 -18.96 47.26
C GLN A 481 -59.26 -17.61 47.99
N LYS A 482 -58.64 -17.48 49.16
CA LYS A 482 -58.59 -16.21 49.90
C LYS A 482 -57.89 -15.10 49.11
N ASN A 483 -56.76 -15.40 48.46
CA ASN A 483 -56.05 -14.43 47.63
C ASN A 483 -56.88 -13.99 46.41
N ILE A 484 -57.67 -14.91 45.82
CA ILE A 484 -58.62 -14.59 44.76
C ILE A 484 -59.75 -13.69 45.28
N GLU A 485 -60.31 -13.98 46.44
CA GLU A 485 -61.35 -13.13 47.06
C GLU A 485 -60.84 -11.72 47.36
N GLU A 486 -59.63 -11.59 47.90
CA GLU A 486 -58.99 -10.30 48.15
C GLU A 486 -58.69 -9.56 46.83
N PHE A 487 -58.24 -10.27 45.79
CA PHE A 487 -58.05 -9.69 44.47
C PHE A 487 -59.36 -9.15 43.89
N ASN A 488 -60.45 -9.92 43.97
CA ASN A 488 -61.77 -9.54 43.48
C ASN A 488 -62.36 -8.34 44.24
N LYS A 489 -62.10 -8.19 45.54
CA LYS A 489 -62.55 -6.99 46.31
C LYS A 489 -61.88 -5.71 45.85
N ASN A 490 -60.64 -5.81 45.37
CA ASN A 490 -59.80 -4.66 45.00
C ASN A 490 -59.81 -4.36 43.49
N LYS A 491 -60.55 -5.13 42.69
CA LYS A 491 -60.58 -5.01 41.23
C LYS A 491 -62.01 -5.03 40.71
N ASP A 492 -62.32 -4.05 39.87
CA ASP A 492 -63.59 -4.00 39.14
C ASP A 492 -63.51 -4.90 37.90
N LEU A 493 -63.83 -6.19 38.09
CA LEU A 493 -63.85 -7.20 37.03
C LEU A 493 -65.28 -7.45 36.55
N ILE A 494 -65.44 -7.63 35.22
CA ILE A 494 -66.72 -7.98 34.58
C ILE A 494 -67.37 -9.19 35.23
N LYS A 495 -66.56 -10.20 35.54
CA LYS A 495 -66.94 -11.36 36.35
C LYS A 495 -65.85 -11.56 37.41
N PRO A 496 -66.18 -11.86 38.67
CA PRO A 496 -65.17 -12.20 39.66
C PRO A 496 -64.28 -13.33 39.15
N LEU A 497 -62.97 -13.21 39.33
CA LEU A 497 -62.01 -14.27 39.06
C LEU A 497 -62.35 -15.46 39.95
N SER A 498 -62.48 -16.66 39.39
CA SER A 498 -62.74 -17.88 40.14
C SER A 498 -61.98 -19.03 39.52
N ILE A 499 -61.38 -19.88 40.36
CA ILE A 499 -60.64 -21.07 39.93
C ILE A 499 -61.22 -22.27 40.67
N SER A 500 -61.60 -23.30 39.94
CA SER A 500 -61.98 -24.60 40.48
C SER A 500 -60.73 -25.41 40.75
N LEU A 501 -60.49 -25.78 42.01
CA LEU A 501 -59.29 -26.49 42.43
C LEU A 501 -59.60 -27.95 42.80
N GLY A 502 -58.71 -28.86 42.46
CA GLY A 502 -58.68 -30.24 42.96
C GLY A 502 -57.26 -30.66 43.30
N PHE A 503 -57.06 -31.44 44.36
CA PHE A 503 -55.73 -31.89 44.74
C PHE A 503 -55.69 -33.37 45.14
N GLU A 504 -54.54 -34.00 44.96
CA GLU A 504 -54.25 -35.35 45.43
C GLU A 504 -52.84 -35.42 45.99
N VAL A 505 -52.67 -36.24 47.04
CA VAL A 505 -51.40 -36.44 47.72
C VAL A 505 -50.84 -37.81 47.40
N MET A 506 -49.55 -37.83 47.09
CA MET A 506 -48.76 -39.04 46.97
C MET A 506 -47.91 -39.21 48.24
N GLU A 507 -48.23 -40.20 49.05
CA GLU A 507 -47.62 -40.40 50.38
C GLU A 507 -46.29 -41.18 50.32
N ASP A 508 -46.14 -42.06 49.33
CA ASP A 508 -44.95 -42.92 49.18
C ASP A 508 -44.71 -43.35 47.72
N SER A 509 -43.62 -44.08 47.51
CA SER A 509 -43.16 -44.54 46.18
C SER A 509 -43.95 -45.72 45.60
N SER A 510 -44.97 -46.25 46.29
CA SER A 510 -45.85 -47.29 45.75
C SER A 510 -46.91 -46.72 44.79
N GLN A 511 -47.12 -45.42 44.86
CA GLN A 511 -47.99 -44.64 43.99
C GLN A 511 -47.16 -43.98 42.89
N SER A 512 -47.81 -43.56 41.79
CA SER A 512 -47.15 -42.80 40.72
C SER A 512 -47.78 -41.42 40.61
N LEU A 513 -46.95 -40.40 40.45
CA LEU A 513 -47.38 -39.02 40.25
C LEU A 513 -48.31 -38.87 39.07
N ASN A 514 -48.16 -39.67 38.00
CA ASN A 514 -49.11 -39.66 36.88
C ASN A 514 -50.52 -40.12 37.30
N LYS A 515 -50.64 -41.09 38.21
CA LYS A 515 -51.94 -41.49 38.78
C LYS A 515 -52.48 -40.44 39.74
N THR A 516 -51.62 -39.82 40.53
CA THR A 516 -51.96 -38.72 41.44
C THR A 516 -52.50 -37.51 40.67
N PHE A 517 -51.86 -37.16 39.54
CA PHE A 517 -52.30 -36.12 38.62
C PHE A 517 -53.72 -36.38 38.12
N ASN A 518 -53.98 -37.58 37.59
CA ASN A 518 -55.31 -37.94 37.08
C ASN A 518 -56.40 -37.88 38.16
N LYS A 519 -56.08 -38.24 39.41
CA LYS A 519 -57.02 -38.13 40.54
C LYS A 519 -57.27 -36.68 40.95
N ALA A 520 -56.23 -35.84 40.97
CA ALA A 520 -56.35 -34.42 41.25
C ALA A 520 -57.22 -33.72 40.19
N ASP A 521 -57.02 -34.07 38.92
CA ASP A 521 -57.82 -33.60 37.78
C ASP A 521 -59.30 -34.01 37.90
N GLN A 522 -59.58 -35.28 38.22
CA GLN A 522 -60.95 -35.75 38.49
C GLN A 522 -61.62 -34.98 39.65
N LYS A 523 -60.89 -34.73 40.74
CA LYS A 523 -61.40 -33.93 41.87
C LYS A 523 -61.66 -32.48 41.47
N MET A 524 -60.81 -31.90 40.62
CA MET A 524 -61.02 -30.56 40.07
C MET A 524 -62.31 -30.52 39.23
N TYR A 525 -62.53 -31.50 38.35
CA TYR A 525 -63.73 -31.57 37.51
C TYR A 525 -65.02 -31.69 38.35
N ILE A 526 -64.99 -32.50 39.41
CA ILE A 526 -66.12 -32.62 40.36
C ILE A 526 -66.41 -31.28 41.04
N ASN A 527 -65.37 -30.53 41.44
CA ASN A 527 -65.54 -29.23 42.07
C ASN A 527 -66.03 -28.15 41.08
N LYS A 528 -65.60 -28.22 39.82
CA LYS A 528 -66.09 -27.34 38.74
C LYS A 528 -67.58 -27.52 38.47
N GLY A 529 -68.08 -28.75 38.51
CA GLY A 529 -69.51 -29.06 38.30
C GLY A 529 -70.43 -28.86 39.51
N ARG A 530 -69.90 -28.46 40.68
CA ARG A 530 -70.66 -28.22 41.92
C ARG A 530 -71.04 -26.75 42.16
N LYS A 531 -70.56 -25.83 41.32
CA LYS A 531 -70.90 -24.40 41.30
C LYS A 531 -71.86 -24.11 40.16
#